data_AF-A0A952EW52-F1
#
_entry.id   AF-A0A952EW52-F1
#
_cell.length_a   1.000
_cell.length_b   1.000
_cell.length_c   1.000
_cell.angle_alpha   90.00
_cell.angle_beta   90.00
_cell.angle_gamma   90.00
#
_symmetry.space_group_name_H-M   'P 1'
#
loop_
_entity.id
_entity.type
_entity.pdbx_description
1 polymer ?
#
loop_
_entity_poly.entity_id
_entity_poly.type
_entity_poly.pdbx_seq_one_letter_code
_entity_poly.pdbx_strand_id
1 'polypeptide(L)'
;MSYFEKDAIISGLGISRIGRRMGFPGLELTLEAARAAIEDVGLTANDIDGIGTLGDTPPTEVVDALGIQATDQTLGFDTGGVLIPVMSAFRAVAEGRARHVLVYRTVAMLGGAMTNQPASPMLNPLASPPIEPRMPGARRKLKPFEDIDELVAAHAYSAANWVAMHCRRHMELYGTTKEQLGWLAINSRRNAGLNPRATFREPMSMADYLASRPVSTPFGLFDCDVPIDGSIALVVSHADYAPDCPNPAVAVEAIGGAYGS
;
A
#
# COMPACT_ATOMS: atom_id res chain seq x y z
N MET A 1 -10.44 29.23 -8.26
CA MET A 1 -10.75 27.87 -7.76
C MET A 1 -9.60 27.51 -6.83
N SER A 2 -9.84 27.39 -5.52
CA SER A 2 -8.77 26.98 -4.60
C SER A 2 -8.65 25.48 -4.68
N TYR A 3 -7.45 24.98 -5.02
CA TYR A 3 -7.14 23.56 -5.07
C TYR A 3 -6.60 23.17 -3.70
N PHE A 4 -7.33 22.34 -2.95
CA PHE A 4 -6.99 22.01 -1.55
C PHE A 4 -5.60 21.39 -1.42
N GLU A 5 -5.15 20.67 -2.45
CA GLU A 5 -3.83 20.05 -2.47
C GLU A 5 -2.67 21.06 -2.46
N LYS A 6 -2.94 22.35 -2.73
CA LYS A 6 -1.94 23.43 -2.70
C LYS A 6 -1.69 23.97 -1.29
N ASP A 7 -2.58 23.67 -0.35
CA ASP A 7 -2.49 24.10 1.04
C ASP A 7 -1.65 23.14 1.90
N ALA A 8 -1.14 22.05 1.29
CA ALA A 8 -0.34 21.04 1.96
C ALA A 8 0.88 20.60 1.14
N ILE A 9 1.87 20.05 1.82
CA ILE A 9 3.15 19.57 1.28
C ILE A 9 3.51 18.22 1.90
N ILE A 10 4.29 17.40 1.20
CA ILE A 10 5.04 16.32 1.84
C ILE A 10 6.34 16.94 2.36
N SER A 11 6.51 16.93 3.68
CA SER A 11 7.58 17.64 4.37
C SER A 11 8.59 16.71 5.04
N GLY A 12 8.27 15.43 5.20
CA GLY A 12 9.18 14.43 5.75
C GLY A 12 8.94 13.03 5.19
N LEU A 13 10.00 12.24 5.12
CA LEU A 13 10.01 10.86 4.65
C LEU A 13 10.82 9.97 5.59
N GLY A 14 10.28 8.80 5.91
CA GLY A 14 10.97 7.76 6.66
C GLY A 14 10.79 6.40 6.01
N ILE A 15 11.88 5.63 5.94
CA ILE A 15 11.86 4.26 5.42
C ILE A 15 12.60 3.39 6.42
N SER A 16 11.93 2.35 6.93
CA SER A 16 12.56 1.38 7.82
C SER A 16 13.58 0.52 7.07
N ARG A 17 14.27 -0.36 7.79
CA ARG A 17 14.87 -1.55 7.18
C ARG A 17 13.87 -2.28 6.29
N ILE A 18 14.35 -2.71 5.12
CA ILE A 18 13.58 -3.43 4.10
C ILE A 18 14.27 -4.78 3.87
N GLY A 19 13.52 -5.87 3.85
CA GLY A 19 14.09 -7.19 3.66
C GLY A 19 13.04 -8.28 3.54
N ARG A 20 13.49 -9.54 3.54
CA ARG A 20 12.60 -10.70 3.45
C ARG A 20 12.69 -11.54 4.70
N ARG A 21 11.54 -11.91 5.26
CA ARG A 21 11.43 -12.85 6.38
C ARG A 21 12.34 -12.42 7.54
N MET A 22 12.33 -11.12 7.83
CA MET A 22 13.23 -10.54 8.84
C MET A 22 12.80 -10.92 10.27
N GLY A 23 11.54 -11.30 10.45
CA GLY A 23 11.01 -11.74 11.75
C GLY A 23 10.77 -10.60 12.75
N PHE A 24 10.91 -9.34 12.31
CA PHE A 24 10.59 -8.18 13.14
C PHE A 24 9.06 -7.96 13.19
N PRO A 25 8.51 -7.59 14.36
CA PRO A 25 7.12 -7.17 14.46
C PRO A 25 6.83 -5.97 13.55
N GLY A 26 5.63 -5.93 12.95
CA GLY A 26 5.22 -4.80 12.12
C GLY A 26 5.33 -3.47 12.85
N LEU A 27 4.94 -3.42 14.14
CA LEU A 27 5.06 -2.22 14.95
C LEU A 27 6.50 -1.68 15.03
N GLU A 28 7.53 -2.54 15.15
CA GLU A 28 8.93 -2.10 15.19
C GLU A 28 9.32 -1.38 13.90
N LEU A 29 8.98 -1.97 12.74
CA LEU A 29 9.25 -1.38 11.43
C LEU A 29 8.50 -0.05 11.26
N THR A 30 7.23 -0.01 11.71
CA THR A 30 6.42 1.21 11.71
C THR A 30 7.07 2.32 12.51
N LEU A 31 7.52 2.03 13.74
CA LEU A 31 8.12 3.03 14.61
C LEU A 31 9.47 3.52 14.07
N GLU A 32 10.25 2.64 13.43
CA GLU A 32 11.49 3.03 12.75
C GLU A 32 11.22 4.02 11.62
N ALA A 33 10.27 3.71 10.73
CA ALA A 33 9.90 4.61 9.63
C ALA A 33 9.27 5.92 10.14
N ALA A 34 8.36 5.85 11.10
CA ALA A 34 7.69 7.02 11.64
C ALA A 34 8.66 7.99 12.33
N ARG A 35 9.58 7.47 13.15
CA ARG A 35 10.61 8.32 13.79
C ARG A 35 11.50 8.99 12.75
N ALA A 36 11.95 8.23 11.74
CA ALA A 36 12.75 8.79 10.66
C ALA A 36 11.99 9.89 9.90
N ALA A 37 10.68 9.72 9.64
CA ALA A 37 9.88 10.74 8.95
C ALA A 37 9.69 12.02 9.78
N ILE A 38 9.48 11.87 11.11
CA ILE A 38 9.34 13.00 12.04
C ILE A 38 10.68 13.75 12.19
N GLU A 39 11.79 13.02 12.25
CA GLU A 39 13.14 13.61 12.29
C GLU A 39 13.48 14.33 10.97
N ASP A 40 13.11 13.77 9.83
CA ASP A 40 13.38 14.32 8.49
C ASP A 40 12.70 15.68 8.25
N VAL A 41 11.51 15.88 8.84
CA VAL A 41 10.79 17.17 8.83
C VAL A 41 11.27 18.13 9.93
N GLY A 42 12.12 17.69 10.86
CA GLY A 42 12.63 18.52 11.96
C GLY A 42 11.63 18.76 13.09
N LEU A 43 10.64 17.88 13.23
CA LEU A 43 9.60 17.97 14.26
C LEU A 43 9.84 16.97 15.39
N THR A 44 9.00 17.06 16.43
CA THR A 44 8.88 16.06 17.49
C THR A 44 7.52 15.37 17.42
N ALA A 45 7.36 14.27 18.15
CA ALA A 45 6.07 13.56 18.22
C ALA A 45 4.92 14.44 18.76
N ASN A 46 5.23 15.47 19.55
CA ASN A 46 4.22 16.41 20.08
C ASN A 46 3.67 17.37 19.02
N ASP A 47 4.39 17.56 17.92
CA ASP A 47 3.97 18.45 16.83
C ASP A 47 3.04 17.74 15.84
N ILE A 48 2.92 16.42 15.93
CA ILE A 48 2.03 15.62 15.07
C ILE A 48 0.63 15.61 15.66
N ASP A 49 -0.33 16.14 14.91
CA ASP A 49 -1.74 16.31 15.32
C ASP A 49 -2.72 15.52 14.45
N GLY A 50 -2.22 14.80 13.44
CA GLY A 50 -3.01 13.83 12.66
C GLY A 50 -2.26 12.53 12.38
N ILE A 51 -3.01 11.44 12.22
CA ILE A 51 -2.45 10.14 11.83
C ILE A 51 -3.27 9.43 10.75
N GLY A 52 -2.58 8.71 9.87
CA GLY A 52 -3.16 7.91 8.80
C GLY A 52 -2.37 6.64 8.54
N THR A 53 -3.07 5.55 8.20
CA THR A 53 -2.40 4.28 7.90
C THR A 53 -3.08 3.51 6.79
N LEU A 54 -2.25 2.82 6.02
CA LEU A 54 -2.63 1.77 5.06
C LEU A 54 -2.24 0.37 5.61
N GLY A 55 -1.67 0.29 6.81
CA GLY A 55 -0.99 -0.88 7.35
C GLY A 55 -1.80 -1.72 8.29
N ASP A 56 -1.29 -2.93 8.55
CA ASP A 56 -1.83 -3.86 9.55
C ASP A 56 -1.52 -3.41 10.99
N THR A 57 -0.60 -2.47 11.17
CA THR A 57 -0.32 -1.82 12.46
C THR A 57 -1.37 -0.74 12.73
N PRO A 58 -2.17 -0.84 13.81
CA PRO A 58 -3.19 0.15 14.14
C PRO A 58 -2.60 1.52 14.49
N PRO A 59 -3.27 2.64 14.13
CA PRO A 59 -2.84 3.99 14.52
C PRO A 59 -2.68 4.18 16.02
N THR A 60 -3.56 3.56 16.82
CA THR A 60 -3.54 3.67 18.29
C THR A 60 -2.23 3.16 18.89
N GLU A 61 -1.72 2.03 18.40
CA GLU A 61 -0.44 1.47 18.88
C GLU A 61 0.74 2.40 18.57
N VAL A 62 0.72 3.05 17.41
CA VAL A 62 1.78 3.99 17.01
C VAL A 62 1.70 5.28 17.82
N VAL A 63 0.48 5.80 18.03
CA VAL A 63 0.22 6.97 18.86
C VAL A 63 0.74 6.74 20.28
N ASP A 64 0.38 5.63 20.90
CA ASP A 64 0.79 5.29 22.26
C ASP A 64 2.31 5.11 22.36
N ALA A 65 2.93 4.42 21.39
CA ALA A 65 4.35 4.13 21.40
C ALA A 65 5.25 5.35 21.09
N LEU A 66 4.74 6.34 20.34
CA LEU A 66 5.47 7.57 20.03
C LEU A 66 5.10 8.74 20.94
N GLY A 67 4.01 8.63 21.71
CA GLY A 67 3.49 9.73 22.53
C GLY A 67 2.84 10.86 21.73
N ILE A 68 2.31 10.56 20.53
CA ILE A 68 1.66 11.53 19.65
C ILE A 68 0.32 11.97 20.26
N GLN A 69 -0.06 13.24 20.10
CA GLN A 69 -1.36 13.76 20.53
C GLN A 69 -2.26 14.03 19.31
N ALA A 70 -2.60 12.96 18.57
CA ALA A 70 -3.36 13.08 17.33
C ALA A 70 -4.82 13.45 17.62
N THR A 71 -5.23 14.65 17.20
CA THR A 71 -6.62 15.11 17.25
C THR A 71 -7.43 14.68 16.03
N ASP A 72 -6.78 14.35 14.92
CA ASP A 72 -7.41 13.89 13.68
C ASP A 72 -6.98 12.47 13.31
N GLN A 73 -7.97 11.61 12.98
CA GLN A 73 -7.72 10.32 12.36
C GLN A 73 -8.21 10.36 10.92
N THR A 74 -7.26 10.22 10.00
CA THR A 74 -7.54 10.23 8.57
C THR A 74 -8.12 8.89 8.10
N LEU A 75 -8.76 8.90 6.93
CA LEU A 75 -9.35 7.69 6.35
C LEU A 75 -8.30 6.62 6.07
N GLY A 76 -8.59 5.38 6.47
CA GLY A 76 -7.72 4.22 6.30
C GLY A 76 -7.97 3.48 4.97
N PHE A 77 -7.36 2.30 4.84
CA PHE A 77 -7.51 1.43 3.66
C PHE A 77 -8.94 0.88 3.47
N ASP A 78 -9.70 0.76 4.56
CA ASP A 78 -11.07 0.25 4.59
C ASP A 78 -12.06 1.10 3.78
N THR A 79 -11.68 2.32 3.45
CA THR A 79 -12.49 3.26 2.66
C THR A 79 -12.00 3.41 1.21
N GLY A 80 -10.99 2.63 0.80
CA GLY A 80 -10.55 2.47 -0.61
C GLY A 80 -9.02 2.54 -0.81
N GLY A 81 -8.61 2.70 -2.08
CA GLY A 81 -7.26 2.41 -2.61
C GLY A 81 -6.02 2.93 -1.85
N VAL A 82 -4.84 2.44 -2.26
CA VAL A 82 -3.58 2.56 -1.49
C VAL A 82 -3.10 3.98 -1.16
N LEU A 83 -3.60 5.00 -1.86
CA LEU A 83 -3.24 6.40 -1.62
C LEU A 83 -4.27 7.17 -0.78
N ILE A 84 -5.39 6.56 -0.38
CA ILE A 84 -6.44 7.25 0.37
C ILE A 84 -5.93 7.90 1.67
N PRO A 85 -5.10 7.24 2.50
CA PRO A 85 -4.58 7.88 3.71
C PRO A 85 -3.77 9.15 3.41
N VAL A 86 -3.00 9.16 2.33
CA VAL A 86 -2.26 10.35 1.88
C VAL A 86 -3.23 11.44 1.42
N MET A 87 -4.22 11.09 0.58
CA MET A 87 -5.22 12.05 0.10
C MET A 87 -6.04 12.65 1.26
N SER A 88 -6.39 11.82 2.24
CA SER A 88 -7.12 12.23 3.44
C SER A 88 -6.27 13.12 4.35
N ALA A 89 -4.95 12.90 4.42
CA ALA A 89 -4.02 13.78 5.13
C ALA A 89 -3.96 15.17 4.48
N PHE A 90 -3.84 15.24 3.15
CA PHE A 90 -3.89 16.50 2.42
C PHE A 90 -5.19 17.26 2.66
N ARG A 91 -6.33 16.56 2.70
CA ARG A 91 -7.62 17.17 3.06
C ARG A 91 -7.66 17.64 4.51
N ALA A 92 -7.18 16.84 5.45
CA ALA A 92 -7.14 17.23 6.87
C ALA A 92 -6.33 18.51 7.08
N VAL A 93 -5.21 18.65 6.38
CA VAL A 93 -4.38 19.85 6.41
C VAL A 93 -5.08 21.04 5.76
N ALA A 94 -5.60 20.88 4.55
CA ALA A 94 -6.27 21.97 3.82
C ALA A 94 -7.55 22.47 4.52
N GLU A 95 -8.26 21.58 5.23
CA GLU A 95 -9.46 21.91 6.01
C GLU A 95 -9.12 22.47 7.40
N GLY A 96 -7.84 22.55 7.78
CA GLY A 96 -7.38 23.02 9.08
C GLY A 96 -7.71 22.09 10.26
N ARG A 97 -7.98 20.81 9.98
CA ARG A 97 -8.23 19.78 11.02
C ARG A 97 -6.95 19.28 11.68
N ALA A 98 -5.83 19.35 10.95
CA ALA A 98 -4.50 18.99 11.41
C ALA A 98 -3.47 19.88 10.72
N ARG A 99 -2.33 20.14 11.36
CA ARG A 99 -1.21 20.88 10.78
C ARG A 99 -0.11 19.95 10.26
N HIS A 100 0.14 18.85 10.95
CA HIS A 100 1.15 17.85 10.63
C HIS A 100 0.58 16.44 10.80
N VAL A 101 0.38 15.76 9.68
CA VAL A 101 -0.23 14.43 9.63
C VAL A 101 0.84 13.39 9.31
N LEU A 102 1.02 12.41 10.20
CA LEU A 102 1.86 11.24 9.96
C LEU A 102 1.06 10.18 9.20
N VAL A 103 1.50 9.81 8.01
CA VAL A 103 0.91 8.74 7.21
C VAL A 103 1.92 7.60 7.04
N TYR A 104 1.53 6.35 7.29
CA TYR A 104 2.44 5.23 7.08
C TYR A 104 1.79 3.99 6.45
N ARG A 105 2.62 3.15 5.85
CA ARG A 105 2.27 1.78 5.44
C ARG A 105 3.38 0.84 5.89
N THR A 106 2.97 -0.18 6.63
CA THR A 106 3.85 -1.28 7.03
C THR A 106 3.35 -2.58 6.45
N VAL A 107 4.19 -3.28 5.69
CA VAL A 107 3.96 -4.66 5.28
C VAL A 107 4.88 -5.53 6.13
N ALA A 108 4.30 -6.43 6.91
CA ALA A 108 5.04 -7.42 7.69
C ALA A 108 4.52 -8.81 7.33
N MET A 109 5.15 -9.43 6.35
CA MET A 109 4.83 -10.77 5.87
C MET A 109 5.60 -11.78 6.70
N LEU A 110 5.23 -11.94 7.98
CA LEU A 110 5.82 -12.93 8.89
C LEU A 110 5.81 -14.32 8.22
N GLY A 111 6.93 -14.70 7.62
CA GLY A 111 7.18 -16.04 7.06
C GLY A 111 6.30 -16.49 5.89
N GLY A 112 5.47 -15.65 5.26
CA GLY A 112 4.52 -16.11 4.22
C GLY A 112 3.52 -17.16 4.73
N ALA A 113 3.39 -17.29 6.05
CA ALA A 113 2.32 -18.03 6.66
C ALA A 113 1.16 -17.06 6.86
N MET A 114 -0.05 -17.52 6.56
CA MET A 114 -1.23 -16.95 7.21
C MET A 114 -0.89 -16.77 8.68
N THR A 115 -1.08 -15.56 9.21
CA THR A 115 -0.89 -15.33 10.64
C THR A 115 -1.70 -16.40 11.35
N ASN A 116 -1.10 -17.01 12.37
CA ASN A 116 -1.76 -17.99 13.24
C ASN A 116 -2.80 -17.28 14.14
N GLN A 117 -3.50 -16.28 13.60
CA GLN A 117 -4.76 -15.86 14.16
C GLN A 117 -5.66 -17.09 14.10
N PRO A 118 -6.33 -17.46 15.20
CA PRO A 118 -7.43 -18.40 15.09
C PRO A 118 -8.34 -17.80 14.03
N ALA A 119 -8.50 -18.51 12.91
CA ALA A 119 -9.47 -18.11 11.92
C ALA A 119 -10.77 -17.88 12.69
N SER A 120 -11.30 -16.65 12.67
CA SER A 120 -12.74 -16.47 12.85
C SER A 120 -13.37 -17.58 12.02
N PRO A 121 -14.30 -18.39 12.54
CA PRO A 121 -14.80 -19.56 11.83
C PRO A 121 -15.42 -19.10 10.52
N MET A 122 -14.60 -19.00 9.49
CA MET A 122 -15.02 -18.69 8.15
C MET A 122 -15.70 -19.96 7.70
N LEU A 123 -16.99 -19.84 7.37
CA LEU A 123 -17.69 -20.91 6.70
C LEU A 123 -16.81 -21.34 5.52
N ASN A 124 -16.52 -22.64 5.44
CA ASN A 124 -15.84 -23.21 4.30
C ASN A 124 -16.63 -22.83 3.03
N PRO A 125 -16.10 -21.99 2.13
CA PRO A 125 -16.84 -21.51 0.96
C PRO A 125 -17.20 -22.66 0.00
N LEU A 126 -16.49 -23.79 0.08
CA LEU A 126 -16.81 -25.01 -0.67
C LEU A 126 -17.99 -25.79 -0.07
N ALA A 127 -18.21 -25.67 1.25
CA ALA A 127 -19.30 -26.33 1.96
C ALA A 127 -20.54 -25.42 2.11
N SER A 128 -20.39 -24.12 1.95
CA SER A 128 -21.46 -23.12 2.08
C SER A 128 -21.13 -21.91 1.19
N PRO A 129 -21.35 -22.00 -0.13
CA PRO A 129 -21.14 -20.87 -1.01
C PRO A 129 -22.11 -19.74 -0.61
N PRO A 130 -21.65 -18.50 -0.42
CA PRO A 130 -22.52 -17.38 -0.10
C PRO A 130 -23.29 -16.99 -1.35
N ILE A 131 -24.36 -17.72 -1.65
CA ILE A 131 -25.33 -17.33 -2.67
C ILE A 131 -26.47 -16.65 -1.93
N GLU A 132 -26.25 -15.39 -1.53
CA GLU A 132 -27.41 -14.52 -1.37
C GLU A 132 -28.12 -14.45 -2.74
N PRO A 133 -29.44 -14.67 -2.80
CA PRO A 133 -30.15 -14.61 -4.07
C PRO A 133 -29.94 -13.26 -4.74
N ARG A 134 -29.41 -13.24 -5.97
CA ARG A 134 -29.33 -12.03 -6.79
C ARG A 134 -30.75 -11.51 -7.06
N MET A 135 -31.19 -10.52 -6.28
CA MET A 135 -32.47 -9.84 -6.48
C MET A 135 -32.33 -8.81 -7.61
N PRO A 136 -33.06 -8.97 -8.74
CA PRO A 136 -33.01 -8.00 -9.84
C PRO A 136 -33.41 -6.60 -9.36
N GLY A 137 -32.58 -5.59 -9.63
CA GLY A 137 -32.87 -4.19 -9.31
C GLY A 137 -32.39 -3.70 -7.94
N ALA A 138 -31.85 -4.56 -7.08
CA ALA A 138 -31.22 -4.14 -5.83
C ALA A 138 -29.73 -3.83 -6.05
N ARG A 139 -29.30 -2.60 -5.77
CA ARG A 139 -27.87 -2.27 -5.66
C ARG A 139 -27.31 -2.88 -4.37
N ARG A 140 -26.49 -3.93 -4.50
CA ARG A 140 -25.74 -4.48 -3.36
C ARG A 140 -24.68 -3.46 -2.93
N LYS A 141 -24.67 -3.09 -1.65
CA LYS A 141 -23.56 -2.33 -1.06
C LYS A 141 -22.42 -3.32 -0.84
N LEU A 142 -21.49 -3.37 -1.78
CA LEU A 142 -20.29 -4.22 -1.66
C LEU A 142 -19.39 -3.66 -0.55
N LYS A 143 -19.04 -4.49 0.42
CA LYS A 143 -17.95 -4.17 1.35
C LYS A 143 -16.60 -4.33 0.63
N PRO A 144 -15.52 -3.66 1.09
CA PRO A 144 -14.18 -3.94 0.59
C PRO A 144 -13.90 -5.45 0.65
N PHE A 145 -13.46 -6.02 -0.47
CA PHE A 145 -13.13 -7.44 -0.62
C PHE A 145 -14.29 -8.45 -0.50
N GLU A 146 -15.56 -8.02 -0.55
CA GLU A 146 -16.72 -8.94 -0.49
C GLU A 146 -16.88 -9.81 -1.76
N ASP A 147 -16.19 -9.47 -2.84
CA ASP A 147 -16.06 -10.29 -4.05
C ASP A 147 -15.05 -11.42 -3.90
N ILE A 148 -14.20 -11.40 -2.85
CA ILE A 148 -13.23 -12.48 -2.58
C ILE A 148 -13.95 -13.82 -2.43
N ASP A 149 -15.11 -13.89 -1.79
CA ASP A 149 -15.80 -15.17 -1.60
C ASP A 149 -16.25 -15.78 -2.93
N GLU A 150 -16.74 -14.96 -3.86
CA GLU A 150 -17.10 -15.39 -5.21
C GLU A 150 -15.84 -15.82 -6.01
N LEU A 151 -14.74 -15.08 -5.87
CA LEU A 151 -13.45 -15.40 -6.50
C LEU A 151 -12.83 -16.69 -5.95
N VAL A 152 -12.94 -16.92 -4.63
CA VAL A 152 -12.48 -18.12 -3.94
C VAL A 152 -13.33 -19.32 -4.36
N ALA A 153 -14.65 -19.17 -4.46
CA ALA A 153 -15.53 -20.21 -5.01
C ALA A 153 -15.18 -20.56 -6.46
N ALA A 154 -14.70 -19.58 -7.24
CA ALA A 154 -14.19 -19.76 -8.59
C ALA A 154 -12.73 -20.28 -8.64
N HIS A 155 -12.16 -20.73 -7.53
CA HIS A 155 -10.78 -21.23 -7.41
C HIS A 155 -9.70 -20.20 -7.78
N ALA A 156 -10.04 -18.91 -7.73
CA ALA A 156 -9.12 -17.82 -7.98
C ALA A 156 -8.63 -17.30 -6.62
N TYR A 157 -7.62 -17.97 -6.06
CA TYR A 157 -7.18 -17.77 -4.67
C TYR A 157 -6.19 -16.63 -4.47
N SER A 158 -5.57 -16.13 -5.54
CA SER A 158 -4.53 -15.11 -5.47
C SER A 158 -4.77 -13.99 -6.47
N ALA A 159 -4.24 -12.81 -6.16
CA ALA A 159 -4.22 -11.68 -7.08
C ALA A 159 -3.58 -12.06 -8.43
N ALA A 160 -2.59 -12.96 -8.44
CA ALA A 160 -1.98 -13.47 -9.66
C ALA A 160 -2.99 -14.21 -10.55
N ASN A 161 -3.98 -14.92 -9.99
CA ASN A 161 -5.04 -15.56 -10.77
C ASN A 161 -5.97 -14.53 -11.40
N TRP A 162 -6.41 -13.54 -10.63
CA TRP A 162 -7.35 -12.51 -11.09
C TRP A 162 -6.74 -11.67 -12.20
N VAL A 163 -5.54 -11.14 -11.96
CA VAL A 163 -4.85 -10.28 -12.93
C VAL A 163 -4.40 -11.07 -14.16
N ALA A 164 -4.10 -12.38 -14.04
CA ALA A 164 -3.76 -13.21 -15.19
C ALA A 164 -4.90 -13.33 -16.20
N MET A 165 -6.16 -13.39 -15.74
CA MET A 165 -7.33 -13.41 -16.64
C MET A 165 -7.45 -12.10 -17.42
N HIS A 166 -7.28 -10.94 -16.76
CA HIS A 166 -7.26 -9.64 -17.43
C HIS A 166 -6.11 -9.52 -18.42
N CYS A 167 -4.91 -9.97 -18.03
CA CYS A 167 -3.75 -9.98 -18.91
C CYS A 167 -3.99 -10.86 -20.14
N ARG A 168 -4.49 -12.09 -19.95
CA ARG A 168 -4.83 -13.00 -21.06
C ARG A 168 -5.81 -12.34 -22.03
N ARG A 169 -6.86 -11.70 -21.50
CA ARG A 169 -7.82 -10.99 -22.34
C ARG A 169 -7.18 -9.87 -23.14
N HIS A 170 -6.24 -9.12 -22.54
CA HIS A 170 -5.49 -8.09 -23.22
C HIS A 170 -4.58 -8.66 -24.32
N MET A 171 -3.93 -9.81 -24.07
CA MET A 171 -3.14 -10.52 -25.08
C MET A 171 -3.99 -10.96 -26.27
N GLU A 172 -5.21 -11.48 -26.03
CA GLU A 172 -6.15 -11.88 -27.10
C GLU A 172 -6.66 -10.69 -27.92
N LEU A 173 -7.00 -9.58 -27.26
CA LEU A 173 -7.59 -8.41 -27.92
C LEU A 173 -6.57 -7.57 -28.68
N TYR A 174 -5.37 -7.42 -28.12
CA TYR A 174 -4.39 -6.43 -28.58
C TYR A 174 -3.06 -7.05 -28.99
N GLY A 175 -2.91 -8.37 -28.91
CA GLY A 175 -1.69 -9.08 -29.32
C GLY A 175 -0.50 -8.86 -28.38
N THR A 176 -0.73 -8.48 -27.12
CA THR A 176 0.35 -8.33 -26.15
C THR A 176 1.13 -9.63 -25.98
N THR A 177 2.45 -9.55 -26.02
CA THR A 177 3.33 -10.73 -25.93
C THR A 177 3.93 -10.88 -24.55
N LYS A 178 4.45 -12.09 -24.26
CA LYS A 178 5.10 -12.37 -22.98
C LYS A 178 6.38 -11.56 -22.79
N GLU A 179 7.12 -11.32 -23.88
CA GLU A 179 8.32 -10.50 -23.92
C GLU A 179 8.02 -9.04 -23.59
N GLN A 180 6.87 -8.51 -24.03
CA GLN A 180 6.44 -7.16 -23.66
C GLN A 180 6.23 -7.01 -22.15
N LEU A 181 5.65 -8.02 -21.50
CA LEU A 181 5.57 -8.07 -20.04
C LEU A 181 6.97 -8.17 -19.41
N GLY A 182 7.87 -8.95 -20.02
CA GLY A 182 9.25 -9.14 -19.54
C GLY A 182 10.06 -7.86 -19.49
N TRP A 183 9.82 -6.91 -20.40
CA TRP A 183 10.48 -5.60 -20.36
C TRP A 183 10.18 -4.82 -19.07
N LEU A 184 8.98 -4.99 -18.49
CA LEU A 184 8.61 -4.37 -17.21
C LEU A 184 9.45 -4.95 -16.06
N ALA A 185 9.60 -6.27 -16.01
CA ALA A 185 10.37 -6.97 -14.99
C ALA A 185 11.87 -6.64 -15.09
N ILE A 186 12.43 -6.66 -16.31
CA ILE A 186 13.85 -6.36 -16.55
C ILE A 186 14.17 -4.91 -16.21
N ASN A 187 13.33 -3.96 -16.63
CA ASN A 187 13.54 -2.54 -16.31
C ASN A 187 13.43 -2.29 -14.80
N SER A 188 12.44 -2.88 -14.14
CA SER A 188 12.31 -2.82 -12.68
C SER A 188 13.54 -3.40 -11.98
N ARG A 189 14.06 -4.54 -12.46
CA ARG A 189 15.27 -5.16 -11.89
C ARG A 189 16.52 -4.30 -12.09
N ARG A 190 16.67 -3.67 -13.26
CA ARG A 190 17.77 -2.76 -13.55
C ARG A 190 17.78 -1.58 -12.56
N ASN A 191 16.62 -0.96 -12.32
CA ASN A 191 16.52 0.15 -11.36
C ASN A 191 16.72 -0.34 -9.91
N ALA A 192 16.22 -1.53 -9.57
CA ALA A 192 16.48 -2.14 -8.27
C ALA A 192 17.98 -2.35 -8.00
N GLY A 193 18.77 -2.71 -9.03
CA GLY A 193 20.24 -2.83 -8.91
C GLY A 193 20.94 -1.56 -8.42
N LEU A 194 20.38 -0.38 -8.74
CA LEU A 194 20.88 0.94 -8.33
C LEU A 194 20.46 1.32 -6.90
N ASN A 195 19.45 0.66 -6.33
CA ASN A 195 18.94 0.96 -5.01
C ASN A 195 19.56 0.02 -3.96
N PRO A 196 20.37 0.50 -3.01
CA PRO A 196 20.97 -0.34 -1.98
C PRO A 196 19.95 -0.99 -1.03
N ARG A 197 18.73 -0.44 -0.92
CA ARG A 197 17.63 -1.00 -0.10
C ARG A 197 16.82 -2.07 -0.83
N ALA A 198 17.02 -2.26 -2.13
CA ALA A 198 16.27 -3.27 -2.88
C ALA A 198 16.75 -4.69 -2.52
N THR A 199 15.80 -5.61 -2.32
CA THR A 199 16.13 -6.99 -1.92
C THR A 199 16.78 -7.79 -3.04
N PHE A 200 16.36 -7.58 -4.30
CA PHE A 200 16.96 -8.26 -5.44
C PHE A 200 17.56 -7.27 -6.40
N ARG A 201 18.85 -7.44 -6.67
CA ARG A 201 19.68 -6.45 -7.36
C ARG A 201 20.44 -7.07 -8.53
N GLU A 202 20.50 -8.39 -8.59
CA GLU A 202 21.15 -9.14 -9.66
C GLU A 202 20.42 -8.89 -10.99
N PRO A 203 21.15 -8.52 -12.06
CA PRO A 203 20.56 -8.34 -13.39
C PRO A 203 19.78 -9.57 -13.85
N MET A 204 18.78 -9.34 -14.70
CA MET A 204 17.93 -10.38 -15.27
C MET A 204 17.84 -10.16 -16.78
N SER A 205 18.07 -11.20 -17.57
CA SER A 205 17.88 -11.18 -19.02
C SER A 205 16.46 -11.60 -19.43
N MET A 206 16.09 -11.36 -20.69
CA MET A 206 14.83 -11.87 -21.24
C MET A 206 14.76 -13.40 -21.22
N ALA A 207 15.89 -14.08 -21.44
CA ALA A 207 15.95 -15.53 -21.36
C ALA A 207 15.64 -16.03 -19.95
N ASP A 208 16.22 -15.40 -18.92
CA ASP A 208 15.93 -15.72 -17.52
C ASP A 208 14.45 -15.51 -17.18
N TYR A 209 13.86 -14.42 -17.70
CA TYR A 209 12.46 -14.11 -17.50
C TYR A 209 11.52 -15.14 -18.15
N LEU A 210 11.74 -15.48 -19.42
CA LEU A 210 10.93 -16.45 -20.15
C LEU A 210 11.08 -17.88 -19.61
N ALA A 211 12.25 -18.21 -19.04
CA ALA A 211 12.51 -19.49 -18.40
C ALA A 211 11.96 -19.59 -16.96
N SER A 212 11.37 -18.51 -16.43
CA SER A 212 10.89 -18.48 -15.04
C SER A 212 9.73 -19.44 -14.80
N ARG A 213 9.65 -19.97 -13.58
CA ARG A 213 8.60 -20.92 -13.17
C ARG A 213 7.21 -20.30 -13.37
N PRO A 214 6.26 -20.98 -14.03
CA PRO A 214 4.87 -20.52 -14.11
C PRO A 214 4.22 -20.37 -12.72
N VAL A 215 3.40 -19.32 -12.56
CA VAL A 215 2.58 -19.08 -11.36
C VAL A 215 1.10 -19.15 -11.73
N SER A 216 0.67 -18.31 -12.68
CA SER A 216 -0.70 -18.29 -13.20
C SER A 216 -0.67 -17.78 -14.63
N THR A 217 -0.65 -18.71 -15.59
CA THR A 217 -0.52 -18.42 -17.02
C THR A 217 -1.42 -17.24 -17.45
N PRO A 218 -0.87 -16.16 -18.04
CA PRO A 218 0.47 -16.02 -18.64
C PRO A 218 1.62 -15.64 -17.69
N PHE A 219 1.37 -15.45 -16.39
CA PHE A 219 2.38 -15.01 -15.43
C PHE A 219 3.28 -16.15 -14.93
N GLY A 220 4.57 -15.87 -14.91
CA GLY A 220 5.62 -16.62 -14.23
C GLY A 220 6.09 -15.91 -12.97
N LEU A 221 7.12 -16.45 -12.35
CA LEU A 221 7.60 -15.99 -11.04
C LEU A 221 7.98 -14.51 -11.02
N PHE A 222 8.58 -14.00 -12.09
CA PHE A 222 9.06 -12.62 -12.16
C PHE A 222 7.99 -11.60 -12.59
N ASP A 223 6.77 -12.06 -12.88
CA ASP A 223 5.60 -11.18 -13.03
C ASP A 223 4.91 -10.91 -11.69
N CYS A 224 5.23 -11.67 -10.65
CA CYS A 224 4.65 -11.53 -9.32
C CYS A 224 5.60 -10.77 -8.41
N ASP A 225 5.05 -9.89 -7.58
CA ASP A 225 5.79 -9.21 -6.54
C ASP A 225 6.30 -10.21 -5.50
N VAL A 226 7.35 -9.80 -4.80
CA VAL A 226 7.96 -10.65 -3.78
C VAL A 226 7.51 -10.16 -2.41
N PRO A 227 7.09 -11.06 -1.48
CA PRO A 227 6.81 -10.66 -0.12
C PRO A 227 8.04 -10.06 0.55
N ILE A 228 7.90 -8.81 1.00
CA ILE A 228 8.90 -7.99 1.68
C ILE A 228 8.33 -7.57 3.04
N ASP A 229 9.21 -7.49 4.03
CA ASP A 229 8.96 -6.84 5.31
C ASP A 229 9.54 -5.42 5.26
N GLY A 230 8.75 -4.42 5.64
CA GLY A 230 9.18 -3.03 5.63
C GLY A 230 8.07 -2.03 5.92
N SER A 231 8.46 -0.82 6.29
CA SER A 231 7.57 0.32 6.51
C SER A 231 8.08 1.57 5.82
N ILE A 232 7.14 2.38 5.34
CA ILE A 232 7.38 3.73 4.82
C ILE A 232 6.41 4.66 5.53
N ALA A 233 6.90 5.81 5.97
CA ALA A 233 6.13 6.88 6.56
C ALA A 233 6.40 8.21 5.86
N LEU A 234 5.38 9.06 5.83
CA LEU A 234 5.39 10.41 5.29
C LEU A 234 4.82 11.36 6.34
N VAL A 235 5.36 12.57 6.42
CA VAL A 235 4.69 13.68 7.10
C VAL A 235 4.11 14.60 6.04
N VAL A 236 2.81 14.84 6.14
CA VAL A 236 2.09 15.85 5.35
C VAL A 236 1.88 17.05 6.24
N SER A 237 2.39 18.22 5.83
CA SER A 237 2.29 19.45 6.61
C SER A 237 1.55 20.53 5.84
N HIS A 238 1.06 21.53 6.55
CA HIS A 238 0.55 22.74 5.92
C HIS A 238 1.65 23.44 5.09
N ALA A 239 1.28 24.00 3.93
CA ALA A 239 2.23 24.53 2.96
C ALA A 239 3.05 25.71 3.48
N ASP A 240 2.53 26.47 4.45
CA ASP A 240 3.26 27.56 5.11
C ASP A 240 4.51 27.10 5.89
N TYR A 241 4.62 25.81 6.21
CA TYR A 241 5.76 25.22 6.91
C TYR A 241 6.93 24.91 5.96
N ALA A 242 6.75 25.03 4.64
CA ALA A 242 7.81 24.77 3.67
C ALA A 242 9.14 25.51 3.95
N PRO A 243 9.17 26.78 4.40
CA PRO A 243 10.41 27.50 4.71
C PRO A 243 11.14 26.96 5.95
N ASP A 244 10.43 26.29 6.85
CA ASP A 244 10.98 25.77 8.11
C ASP A 244 11.45 24.30 7.99
N CYS A 245 11.17 23.65 6.86
CA CYS A 245 11.59 22.28 6.61
C CYS A 245 13.13 22.19 6.50
N PRO A 246 13.78 21.24 7.21
CA PRO A 246 15.22 21.00 7.09
C PRO A 246 15.63 20.55 5.68
N ASN A 247 14.72 19.85 5.00
CA ASN A 247 14.89 19.31 3.66
C ASN A 247 13.89 19.95 2.67
N PRO A 248 14.17 19.94 1.36
CA PRO A 248 13.24 20.47 0.37
C PRO A 248 11.86 19.78 0.42
N ALA A 249 10.84 20.54 0.80
CA ALA A 249 9.46 20.07 0.79
C ALA A 249 8.98 19.75 -0.64
N VAL A 250 8.12 18.74 -0.77
CA VAL A 250 7.53 18.32 -2.04
C VAL A 250 6.09 18.82 -2.12
N ALA A 251 5.86 19.78 -3.02
CA ALA A 251 4.51 20.23 -3.37
C ALA A 251 3.80 19.19 -4.24
N VAL A 252 2.49 19.03 -4.05
CA VAL A 252 1.66 18.14 -4.86
C VAL A 252 0.93 18.94 -5.93
N GLU A 253 1.15 18.55 -7.19
CA GLU A 253 0.57 19.29 -8.30
C GLU A 253 -0.92 19.03 -8.50
N ALA A 254 -1.35 17.79 -8.28
CA ALA A 254 -2.75 17.39 -8.41
C ALA A 254 -3.01 16.15 -7.57
N ILE A 255 -4.23 16.05 -7.04
CA ILE A 255 -4.74 14.84 -6.37
C ILE A 255 -6.00 14.36 -7.08
N GLY A 256 -6.00 13.10 -7.51
CA GLY A 256 -7.14 12.46 -8.15
C GLY A 256 -7.29 11.02 -7.70
N GLY A 257 -8.50 10.64 -7.32
CA GLY A 257 -8.83 9.27 -6.93
C GLY A 257 -10.34 9.09 -6.79
N ALA A 258 -10.82 7.87 -6.96
CA ALA A 258 -12.18 7.52 -6.61
C ALA A 258 -12.23 7.32 -5.08
N TYR A 259 -12.89 8.24 -4.38
CA TYR A 259 -13.35 7.97 -3.02
C TYR A 259 -14.46 6.93 -3.19
N GLY A 260 -14.21 5.69 -2.75
CA GLY A 260 -15.20 4.64 -2.82
C GLY A 260 -16.37 5.00 -1.91
N SER A 261 -17.43 5.58 -2.49
CA SER A 261 -18.71 5.84 -1.83
C SER A 261 -19.82 5.01 -2.46
#